data_AF-A0A933K065-F1
#
_entry.id   AF-A0A933K065-F1
#
_cell.length_a   1.000
_cell.length_b   1.000
_cell.length_c   1.000
_cell.angle_alpha   90.00
_cell.angle_beta   90.00
_cell.angle_gamma   90.00
#
_symmetry.space_group_name_H-M   'P 1'
#
loop_
_entity.id
_entity.type
_entity.pdbx_description
1 polymer ?
#
loop_
_entity_poly.entity_id
_entity_poly.type
_entity_poly.pdbx_seq_one_letter_code
_entity_poly.pdbx_strand_id
1 'polypeptide(L)'
;NVASLPTHDGMLAREVPLCSPVALALHIDGDLLIGHQCPGESRDPGRVWRVDRSSRRIHRVAGSFDQSPEPPDGGLALGASLDRPTGLATDPSGNVYLAEVQAGSPDWGQVRVVTRAGNIVRFAGHRRAAAGDGSPATNFFLSTTGRLLGTASGKLLLGETGFAKVRSLQ
;
A
#
# COMPACT_ATOMS: atom_id res chain seq x y z
N ASN A 1 12.53 25.06 2.76
CA ASN A 1 11.11 25.41 2.93
C ASN A 1 10.29 24.37 2.21
N VAL A 2 9.88 23.31 2.91
CA VAL A 2 9.03 22.26 2.33
C VAL A 2 7.59 22.75 2.51
N ALA A 3 7.08 23.48 1.52
CA ALA A 3 5.66 23.77 1.47
C ALA A 3 4.92 22.42 1.47
N SER A 4 4.09 22.19 2.48
CA SER A 4 3.22 21.01 2.53
C SER A 4 2.43 20.95 1.23
N LEU A 5 2.64 19.92 0.41
CA LEU A 5 1.82 19.68 -0.76
C LEU A 5 0.35 19.66 -0.30
N PRO A 6 -0.56 20.35 -1.00
CA PRO A 6 -1.98 20.33 -0.64
C PRO A 6 -2.44 18.87 -0.58
N THR A 7 -3.19 18.53 0.46
CA THR A 7 -3.53 17.14 0.75
C THR A 7 -4.46 16.52 -0.30
N HIS A 8 -4.92 17.29 -1.29
CA HIS A 8 -5.86 16.92 -2.37
C HIS A 8 -7.18 16.23 -1.93
N ASP A 9 -7.36 15.98 -0.64
CA ASP A 9 -8.48 15.27 -0.05
C ASP A 9 -9.78 16.02 -0.30
N GLY A 10 -10.78 15.29 -0.77
CA GLY A 10 -12.08 15.81 -1.12
C GLY A 10 -12.14 16.54 -2.45
N MET A 11 -11.04 16.77 -3.17
CA MET A 11 -11.09 17.38 -4.51
C MET A 11 -11.67 16.42 -5.56
N LEU A 12 -12.17 16.95 -6.68
CA LEU A 12 -12.56 16.10 -7.81
C LEU A 12 -11.33 15.37 -8.36
N ALA A 13 -11.45 14.07 -8.59
CA ALA A 13 -10.34 13.23 -9.04
C ALA A 13 -9.70 13.71 -10.36
N ARG A 14 -10.48 14.37 -11.24
CA ARG A 14 -9.97 14.94 -12.51
C ARG A 14 -9.10 16.20 -12.34
N GLU A 15 -9.11 16.79 -11.15
CA GLU A 15 -8.39 18.02 -10.80
C GLU A 15 -7.13 17.75 -9.98
N VAL A 16 -6.89 16.48 -9.61
CA VAL A 16 -5.76 16.09 -8.76
C VAL A 16 -4.67 15.46 -9.62
N PRO A 17 -3.48 16.08 -9.73
CA PRO A 17 -2.36 15.49 -10.42
C PRO A 17 -1.87 14.28 -9.64
N LEU A 18 -1.92 13.10 -10.26
CA LEU A 18 -1.33 11.88 -9.71
C LEU A 18 0.06 11.67 -10.31
N CYS A 19 1.02 11.52 -9.43
CA CYS A 19 2.41 11.28 -9.81
C CYS A 19 2.69 9.78 -9.84
N SER A 20 3.06 9.25 -11.01
CA SER A 20 3.32 7.83 -11.29
C SER A 20 2.33 6.87 -10.58
N PRO A 21 1.06 6.82 -11.03
CA PRO A 21 0.17 5.75 -10.59
C PRO A 21 0.75 4.39 -11.01
N VAL A 22 0.96 3.51 -10.04
CA VAL A 22 1.68 2.23 -10.20
C VAL A 22 0.79 1.01 -9.90
N ALA A 23 -0.28 1.22 -9.14
CA ALA A 23 -1.22 0.18 -8.75
C ALA A 23 -2.66 0.69 -8.81
N LEU A 24 -3.58 -0.18 -9.26
CA LEU A 24 -5.02 0.06 -9.27
C LEU A 24 -5.74 -1.16 -8.68
N ALA A 25 -6.82 -0.91 -7.95
CA ALA A 25 -7.74 -1.96 -7.50
C ALA A 25 -9.16 -1.40 -7.39
N LEU A 26 -10.17 -2.28 -7.43
CA LEU A 26 -11.53 -1.91 -7.06
C LEU A 26 -11.78 -2.25 -5.60
N HIS A 27 -12.43 -1.35 -4.88
CA HIS A 27 -12.95 -1.60 -3.55
C HIS A 27 -14.31 -2.31 -3.63
N ILE A 28 -14.67 -3.06 -2.59
CA ILE A 28 -15.96 -3.77 -2.53
C ILE A 28 -17.16 -2.81 -2.61
N ASP A 29 -16.97 -1.56 -2.16
CA ASP A 29 -17.98 -0.50 -2.26
C ASP A 29 -18.11 0.07 -3.69
N GLY A 30 -17.30 -0.40 -4.65
CA GLY A 30 -17.31 0.02 -6.05
C GLY A 30 -16.40 1.21 -6.37
N ASP A 31 -15.61 1.67 -5.40
CA ASP A 31 -14.64 2.76 -5.55
C ASP A 31 -13.34 2.30 -6.22
N LEU A 32 -12.64 3.23 -6.86
CA LEU A 32 -11.32 2.97 -7.44
C LEU A 32 -10.23 3.31 -6.43
N LEU A 33 -9.35 2.36 -6.15
CA LEU A 33 -8.13 2.58 -5.39
C LEU A 33 -6.95 2.81 -6.33
N ILE A 34 -6.10 3.78 -6.00
CA ILE A 34 -4.94 4.18 -6.79
C ILE A 34 -3.73 4.28 -5.88
N GLY A 35 -2.76 3.38 -6.08
CA GLY A 35 -1.43 3.48 -5.48
C GLY A 35 -0.55 4.31 -6.39
N HIS A 36 0.12 5.31 -5.82
CA HIS A 36 0.99 6.19 -6.58
C HIS A 36 2.26 6.54 -5.80
N GLN A 37 3.30 6.89 -6.54
CA GLN A 37 4.57 7.35 -5.97
C GLN A 37 5.28 8.25 -6.97
N CYS A 38 5.97 9.30 -6.54
CA CYS A 38 6.89 10.04 -7.41
C CYS A 38 8.29 9.40 -7.42
N PRO A 39 8.73 8.75 -8.51
CA PRO A 39 10.12 8.34 -8.62
C PRO A 39 11.00 9.58 -8.84
N GLY A 40 12.11 9.67 -8.10
CA GLY A 40 13.12 10.72 -8.24
C GLY A 40 13.20 11.70 -7.06
N GLU A 41 12.15 11.80 -6.25
CA GLU A 41 12.22 12.44 -4.94
C GLU A 41 12.56 11.36 -3.92
N SER A 42 13.81 11.33 -3.45
CA SER A 42 14.36 10.26 -2.60
C SER A 42 13.64 10.07 -1.25
N ARG A 43 12.57 10.84 -0.99
CA ARG A 43 11.90 10.97 0.30
C ARG A 43 10.38 11.19 0.19
N ASP A 44 9.76 11.11 -1.00
CA ASP A 44 8.30 11.18 -1.12
C ASP A 44 7.68 9.79 -0.87
N PRO A 45 7.01 9.57 0.28
CA PRO A 45 6.38 8.30 0.57
C PRO A 45 5.24 8.03 -0.43
N GLY A 46 5.05 6.75 -0.75
CA GLY A 46 3.91 6.32 -1.57
C GLY A 46 2.59 6.65 -0.88
N ARG A 47 1.54 6.83 -1.68
CA ARG A 47 0.17 7.02 -1.18
C ARG A 47 -0.80 6.11 -1.88
N VAL A 48 -1.86 5.76 -1.14
CA VAL A 48 -3.03 5.07 -1.67
C VAL A 48 -4.21 6.01 -1.58
N TRP A 49 -4.83 6.27 -2.71
CA TRP A 49 -6.03 7.08 -2.84
C TRP A 49 -7.25 6.23 -3.15
N ARG A 50 -8.41 6.66 -2.67
CA ARG A 50 -9.73 6.17 -3.07
C ARG A 50 -10.42 7.27 -3.86
N VAL A 51 -10.89 6.94 -5.05
CA VAL A 51 -11.82 7.77 -5.82
C VAL A 51 -13.22 7.24 -5.57
N ASP A 52 -14.01 8.02 -4.84
CA ASP A 52 -15.41 7.75 -4.61
C ASP A 52 -16.15 7.77 -5.96
N ARG A 53 -16.79 6.65 -6.30
CA ARG A 53 -17.40 6.47 -7.62
C ARG A 53 -18.57 7.44 -7.86
N SER A 54 -19.31 7.77 -6.81
CA SER A 54 -20.55 8.56 -6.89
C SER A 54 -20.27 10.05 -7.04
N SER A 55 -19.44 10.59 -6.16
CA SER A 55 -19.09 12.00 -6.05
C SER A 55 -17.89 12.38 -6.93
N ARG A 56 -17.15 11.38 -7.43
CA ARG A 56 -15.91 11.56 -8.19
C ARG A 56 -14.82 12.27 -7.41
N ARG A 57 -14.89 12.28 -6.08
CA ARG A 57 -13.90 12.90 -5.19
C ARG A 57 -12.83 11.92 -4.76
N ILE A 58 -11.62 12.42 -4.53
CA ILE A 58 -10.49 11.62 -4.06
C ILE A 58 -10.31 11.76 -2.55
N HIS A 59 -9.97 10.66 -1.87
CA HIS A 59 -9.69 10.61 -0.44
C HIS A 59 -8.48 9.73 -0.19
N ARG A 60 -7.58 10.15 0.67
CA ARG A 60 -6.42 9.34 1.06
C ARG A 60 -6.87 8.19 1.95
N VAL A 61 -6.36 7.01 1.62
CA VAL A 61 -6.57 5.78 2.39
C VAL A 61 -5.34 5.48 3.24
N ALA A 62 -4.15 5.70 2.68
CA ALA A 62 -2.88 5.48 3.36
C ALA A 62 -1.75 6.33 2.76
N GLY A 63 -0.66 6.48 3.52
CA GLY A 63 0.50 7.27 3.13
C GLY A 63 0.52 8.65 3.80
N SER A 64 1.68 9.05 4.30
CA SER A 64 1.96 10.41 4.78
C SER A 64 2.29 11.37 3.63
N PHE A 65 2.32 12.67 3.91
CA PHE A 65 2.85 13.70 2.99
C PHE A 65 4.27 14.15 3.34
N ASP A 66 4.78 13.67 4.46
CA ASP A 66 6.07 14.05 5.01
C ASP A 66 6.81 12.82 5.54
N GLN A 67 8.03 13.06 6.01
CA GLN A 67 8.88 12.03 6.62
C GLN A 67 8.57 11.86 8.12
N SER A 68 7.31 11.99 8.51
CA SER A 68 6.90 11.69 9.88
C SER A 68 7.35 10.27 10.27
N PRO A 69 7.68 10.04 11.56
CA PRO A 69 8.04 8.72 12.04
C PRO A 69 6.95 7.69 11.69
N GLU A 70 7.40 6.48 11.33
CA GLU A 70 6.49 5.38 11.04
C GLU A 70 5.58 5.12 12.25
N PRO A 71 4.25 5.04 12.08
CA PRO A 71 3.36 4.70 13.16
C PRO A 71 3.66 3.29 13.70
N PRO A 72 3.36 3.02 14.98
CA PRO A 72 3.41 1.65 15.49
C PRO A 72 2.46 0.74 14.68
N ASP A 73 2.73 -0.56 14.65
CA ASP A 73 1.81 -1.51 14.02
C ASP A 73 0.40 -1.37 14.66
N GLY A 74 -0.62 -1.25 13.81
CA GLY A 74 -1.99 -0.95 14.23
C GLY A 74 -2.30 0.54 14.33
N GLY A 75 -1.33 1.43 14.09
CA GLY A 75 -1.52 2.88 14.04
C GLY A 75 -2.28 3.34 12.78
N LEU A 76 -2.49 4.65 12.66
CA LEU A 76 -3.25 5.24 11.55
C LEU A 76 -2.53 5.09 10.21
N ALA A 77 -3.24 4.60 9.19
CA ALA A 77 -2.72 4.41 7.85
C ALA A 77 -2.29 5.73 7.17
N LEU A 78 -2.93 6.85 7.53
CA LEU A 78 -2.61 8.18 7.00
C LEU A 78 -1.25 8.73 7.48
N GLY A 79 -0.70 8.17 8.56
CA GLY A 79 0.65 8.49 9.05
C GLY A 79 1.73 7.55 8.53
N ALA A 80 1.36 6.49 7.82
CA ALA A 80 2.30 5.46 7.39
C ALA A 80 3.22 5.95 6.27
N SER A 81 4.51 5.67 6.38
CA SER A 81 5.46 5.89 5.30
C SER A 81 5.46 4.65 4.39
N LEU A 82 4.80 4.77 3.23
CA LEU A 82 4.69 3.66 2.29
C LEU A 82 5.87 3.60 1.32
N ASP A 83 6.45 2.42 1.17
CA ASP A 83 7.55 2.14 0.25
C ASP A 83 7.00 1.58 -1.06
N ARG A 84 6.98 2.41 -2.12
CA ARG A 84 6.67 2.00 -3.50
C ARG A 84 5.47 1.02 -3.58
N PRO A 85 4.23 1.45 -3.32
CA PRO A 85 3.07 0.54 -3.37
C PRO A 85 2.89 -0.05 -4.78
N THR A 86 3.32 -1.30 -5.00
CA THR A 86 3.38 -1.95 -6.32
C THR A 86 2.10 -2.69 -6.70
N GLY A 87 1.29 -3.05 -5.70
CA GLY A 87 0.05 -3.79 -5.87
C GLY A 87 -0.97 -3.43 -4.80
N LEU A 88 -2.23 -3.40 -5.19
CA LEU A 88 -3.37 -3.21 -4.31
C LEU A 88 -4.35 -4.35 -4.50
N ALA A 89 -4.99 -4.78 -3.42
CA ALA A 89 -6.10 -5.71 -3.44
C ALA A 89 -7.06 -5.41 -2.29
N THR A 90 -8.29 -5.92 -2.39
CA THR A 90 -9.31 -5.76 -1.35
C THR A 90 -9.90 -7.11 -0.99
N ASP A 91 -10.30 -7.26 0.27
CA ASP A 91 -11.05 -8.43 0.72
C ASP A 91 -12.56 -8.12 0.83
N PRO A 92 -13.41 -9.15 1.04
CA PRO A 92 -14.85 -8.94 1.23
C PRO A 92 -15.23 -8.12 2.45
N SER A 93 -14.32 -7.94 3.43
CA SER A 93 -14.54 -7.09 4.61
C SER A 93 -14.27 -5.61 4.30
N GLY A 94 -13.75 -5.29 3.12
CA GLY A 94 -13.36 -3.93 2.72
C GLY A 94 -12.02 -3.49 3.29
N ASN A 95 -11.14 -4.44 3.65
CA ASN A 95 -9.76 -4.11 3.96
C ASN A 95 -8.97 -3.93 2.66
N VAL A 96 -7.98 -3.03 2.69
CA VAL A 96 -7.10 -2.75 1.55
C VAL A 96 -5.72 -3.31 1.82
N TYR A 97 -5.33 -4.33 1.05
CA TYR A 97 -4.00 -4.90 1.08
C TYR A 97 -3.12 -4.16 0.09
N LEU A 98 -1.93 -3.77 0.55
CA LEU A 98 -0.94 -3.06 -0.24
C LEU A 98 0.39 -3.80 -0.19
N ALA A 99 0.91 -4.11 -1.37
CA ALA A 99 2.23 -4.67 -1.58
C ALA A 99 3.22 -3.51 -1.73
N GLU A 100 4.31 -3.56 -0.97
CA GLU A 100 5.37 -2.56 -0.94
C GLU A 100 6.69 -3.21 -1.30
N VAL A 101 7.51 -2.49 -2.07
CA VAL A 101 8.87 -2.89 -2.42
C VAL A 101 9.85 -1.86 -1.88
N GLN A 102 10.88 -2.32 -1.16
CA GLN A 102 11.87 -1.42 -0.61
C GLN A 102 12.61 -0.68 -1.73
N ALA A 103 12.72 0.65 -1.58
CA ALA A 103 13.52 1.47 -2.50
C ALA A 103 14.99 0.98 -2.52
N GLY A 104 15.52 0.71 -3.71
CA GLY A 104 16.89 0.22 -3.90
C GLY A 104 17.10 -1.29 -3.65
N SER A 105 16.07 -2.04 -3.27
CA SER A 105 16.15 -3.50 -3.11
C SER A 105 14.87 -4.16 -3.62
N PRO A 106 14.75 -4.38 -4.95
CA PRO A 106 13.52 -4.85 -5.57
C PRO A 106 13.10 -6.27 -5.14
N ASP A 107 14.02 -7.05 -4.56
CA ASP A 107 13.74 -8.42 -4.12
C ASP A 107 13.07 -8.49 -2.74
N TRP A 108 12.99 -7.35 -2.03
CA TRP A 108 12.45 -7.29 -0.67
C TRP A 108 11.20 -6.43 -0.60
N GLY A 109 10.20 -6.99 0.06
CA GLY A 109 8.94 -6.31 0.25
C GLY A 109 8.13 -6.85 1.40
N GLN A 110 7.02 -6.17 1.62
CA GLN A 110 6.02 -6.53 2.60
C GLN A 110 4.63 -6.32 2.02
N VAL A 111 3.67 -7.02 2.59
CA VAL A 111 2.24 -6.75 2.41
C VAL A 111 1.74 -6.17 3.71
N ARG A 112 1.16 -4.97 3.66
CA ARG A 112 0.42 -4.38 4.76
C ARG A 112 -1.05 -4.38 4.43
N VAL A 113 -1.88 -4.32 5.46
CA VAL A 113 -3.33 -4.20 5.32
C VAL A 113 -3.81 -2.97 6.05
N VAL A 114 -4.61 -2.15 5.34
CA VAL A 114 -5.37 -1.04 5.90
C VAL A 114 -6.76 -1.57 6.19
N THR A 115 -7.12 -1.57 7.46
CA THR A 115 -8.45 -1.99 7.92
C THR A 115 -9.50 -0.95 7.55
N ARG A 116 -10.77 -1.34 7.54
CA ARG A 116 -11.89 -0.40 7.35
C ARG A 116 -11.96 0.69 8.43
N ALA A 117 -11.36 0.45 9.61
CA ALA A 117 -11.21 1.42 10.68
C ALA A 117 -10.10 2.47 10.42
N GLY A 118 -9.31 2.31 9.35
CA GLY A 118 -8.22 3.22 8.99
C GLY A 118 -6.89 2.91 9.68
N ASN A 119 -6.79 1.78 10.38
CA ASN A 119 -5.53 1.29 10.95
C ASN A 119 -4.73 0.50 9.93
N ILE A 120 -3.40 0.55 10.02
CA ILE A 120 -2.49 -0.23 9.17
C ILE A 120 -1.69 -1.23 10.00
N VAL A 121 -1.63 -2.48 9.55
CA VAL A 121 -0.80 -3.53 10.16
C VAL A 121 -0.02 -4.27 9.09
N ARG A 122 1.15 -4.79 9.45
CA ARG A 122 1.87 -5.73 8.60
C ARG A 122 1.13 -7.06 8.54
N PHE A 123 0.86 -7.52 7.32
CA PHE A 123 0.20 -8.79 7.05
C PHE A 123 1.22 -9.90 6.71
N ALA A 124 2.22 -9.58 5.88
CA ALA A 124 3.28 -10.52 5.52
C ALA A 124 4.57 -9.81 5.08
N GLY A 125 5.71 -10.51 5.06
CA GLY A 125 7.00 -9.95 4.64
C GLY A 125 7.69 -9.08 5.70
N HIS A 126 8.88 -8.54 5.42
CA HIS A 126 9.66 -7.76 6.40
C HIS A 126 10.60 -6.71 5.75
N ARG A 127 10.86 -5.56 6.40
CA ARG A 127 11.91 -4.58 6.03
C ARG A 127 13.17 -4.86 6.87
N ARG A 128 14.28 -5.33 6.27
CA ARG A 128 15.54 -5.89 6.84
C ARG A 128 16.05 -5.44 8.25
N ALA A 129 15.62 -4.34 8.85
CA ALA A 129 16.19 -3.80 10.09
C ALA A 129 15.91 -4.58 11.40
N ALA A 130 15.11 -5.65 11.41
CA ALA A 130 14.73 -6.36 12.65
C ALA A 130 14.89 -7.90 12.59
N ALA A 131 15.81 -8.39 11.76
CA ALA A 131 16.12 -9.82 11.71
C ALA A 131 17.03 -10.25 12.88
N GLY A 132 16.42 -10.51 14.04
CA GLY A 132 16.92 -11.42 15.07
C GLY A 132 16.16 -12.75 15.01
N ASP A 133 16.84 -13.79 14.55
CA ASP A 133 16.84 -15.19 15.03
C ASP A 133 15.58 -15.98 15.45
N GLY A 134 14.37 -15.73 14.92
CA GLY A 134 13.38 -16.85 14.80
C GLY A 134 11.91 -16.57 15.05
N SER A 135 11.36 -15.46 14.55
CA SER A 135 9.95 -15.11 14.74
C SER A 135 9.01 -15.59 13.60
N PRO A 136 7.68 -15.68 13.84
CA PRO A 136 6.69 -16.39 13.02
C PRO A 136 6.53 -15.84 11.60
N ALA A 137 5.57 -16.38 10.82
CA ALA A 137 5.27 -16.13 9.39
C ALA A 137 5.32 -14.66 8.88
N THR A 138 5.39 -13.68 9.78
CA THR A 138 5.78 -12.29 9.54
C THR A 138 7.23 -12.08 9.05
N ASN A 139 8.07 -13.12 8.97
CA ASN A 139 9.50 -13.01 8.60
C ASN A 139 9.92 -13.76 7.32
N PHE A 140 9.01 -14.01 6.38
CA PHE A 140 9.40 -14.55 5.07
C PHE A 140 9.82 -13.45 4.09
N PHE A 141 10.91 -13.67 3.37
CA PHE A 141 11.26 -12.82 2.22
C PHE A 141 10.15 -12.95 1.17
N LEU A 142 9.50 -11.83 0.84
CA LEU A 142 8.52 -11.75 -0.24
C LEU A 142 9.09 -10.89 -1.35
N SER A 143 9.02 -11.40 -2.58
CA SER A 143 9.16 -10.54 -3.75
C SER A 143 7.79 -9.96 -4.07
N THR A 144 7.55 -8.71 -3.71
CA THR A 144 6.27 -8.01 -3.95
C THR A 144 6.26 -7.23 -5.26
N THR A 145 7.20 -7.54 -6.16
CA THR A 145 7.27 -6.93 -7.50
C THR A 145 6.15 -7.39 -8.43
N GLY A 146 5.38 -8.42 -8.06
CA GLY A 146 4.20 -8.83 -8.80
C GLY A 146 2.91 -8.18 -8.31
N ARG A 147 1.78 -8.65 -8.86
CA ARG A 147 0.44 -8.13 -8.54
C ARG A 147 -0.16 -8.85 -7.33
N LEU A 148 -0.96 -8.12 -6.57
CA LEU A 148 -1.86 -8.68 -5.57
C LEU A 148 -3.24 -8.94 -6.20
N LEU A 149 -3.87 -10.06 -5.86
CA LEU A 149 -5.24 -10.38 -6.26
C LEU A 149 -6.02 -10.94 -5.07
N GLY A 150 -7.09 -10.26 -4.67
CA GLY A 150 -8.07 -10.78 -3.73
C GLY A 150 -8.98 -11.79 -4.42
N THR A 151 -9.31 -12.88 -3.73
CA THR A 151 -10.32 -13.86 -4.18
C THR A 151 -11.66 -13.58 -3.49
N ALA A 152 -12.77 -14.00 -4.10
CA ALA A 152 -14.10 -13.89 -3.49
C ALA A 152 -14.21 -14.61 -2.13
N SER A 153 -13.36 -15.62 -1.89
CA SER A 153 -13.25 -16.32 -0.61
C SER A 153 -12.43 -15.59 0.46
N GLY A 154 -11.90 -14.40 0.18
CA GLY A 154 -11.07 -13.63 1.10
C GLY A 154 -9.58 -14.03 1.14
N LYS A 155 -9.15 -15.00 0.33
CA LYS A 155 -7.72 -15.30 0.18
C LYS A 155 -7.05 -14.23 -0.67
N LEU A 156 -5.82 -13.89 -0.32
CA LEU A 156 -4.97 -12.99 -1.10
C LEU A 156 -3.91 -13.80 -1.86
N LEU A 157 -3.84 -13.63 -3.17
CA LEU A 157 -2.79 -14.18 -4.01
C LEU A 157 -1.74 -13.10 -4.28
N LEU A 158 -0.47 -13.46 -4.09
CA LEU A 158 0.68 -12.62 -4.40
C LEU A 158 1.48 -13.26 -5.53
N GLY A 159 1.65 -12.52 -6.62
CA GLY A 159 2.66 -12.85 -7.63
C GLY A 159 4.05 -12.45 -7.13
N GLU A 160 4.95 -13.42 -7.00
CA GLU A 160 6.34 -13.19 -6.61
C GLU A 160 7.24 -13.25 -7.85
N THR A 161 7.33 -12.13 -8.60
CA THR A 161 8.03 -12.11 -9.89
C THR A 161 9.50 -12.49 -9.76
N GLY A 162 10.19 -12.05 -8.71
CA GLY A 162 11.59 -12.43 -8.44
C GLY A 162 11.80 -13.90 -8.08
N PHE A 163 10.75 -14.62 -7.72
CA PHE A 163 10.79 -16.04 -7.36
C PHE A 163 10.00 -16.94 -8.33
N ALA A 164 9.41 -16.37 -9.38
CA ALA A 164 8.55 -17.06 -10.35
C ALA A 164 7.45 -17.93 -9.70
N LYS A 165 6.83 -17.42 -8.63
CA LYS A 165 5.81 -18.14 -7.84
C LYS A 165 4.55 -17.33 -7.65
N VAL A 166 3.43 -18.03 -7.45
CA VAL A 166 2.20 -17.44 -6.89
C VAL A 166 2.03 -18.00 -5.48
N ARG A 167 1.86 -17.12 -4.50
CA ARG A 167 1.66 -17.47 -3.10
C ARG A 167 0.25 -17.12 -2.67
N SER A 168 -0.44 -18.07 -2.05
CA SER A 168 -1.65 -17.77 -1.26
C SER A 168 -1.22 -17.29 0.11
N LEU A 169 -1.75 -16.15 0.54
CA LEU A 169 -1.67 -15.65 1.89
C LEU A 169 -3.00 -15.94 2.59
N GLN A 170 -2.93 -16.36 3.86
CA GLN A 170 -4.06 -16.70 4.73
C GLN A 170 -3.83 -16.09 6.10
#